data_AF-A0A355R051-F1
#
_entry.id   AF-A0A355R051-F1
#
_cell.length_a   1.000
_cell.length_b   1.000
_cell.length_c   1.000
_cell.angle_alpha   90.00
_cell.angle_beta   90.00
_cell.angle_gamma   90.00
#
_symmetry.space_group_name_H-M   'P 1'
#
loop_
_entity.id
_entity.type
_entity.pdbx_description
1 polymer ?
#
loop_
_entity_poly.entity_id
_entity_poly.type
_entity_poly.pdbx_seq_one_letter_code
_entity_poly.pdbx_strand_id
1 'polypeptide(L)'
;MNSLPMSGATALIARLRRPLFLPLLAFALLMAVMPEALAHGVPEGDKGFIQESTGVMLMPFIYMGAKHMITGYDHLLFLFGVIFFLYRLKDVGLYVTLFAVGHSITLLFGVLSNISISSYVIDAIIGFSVVYKALDNLGAFQRWFGYQPDTRLATLIFGLLHGFGLATKIQEFEISPDGLIANLIAFNVGVEIGQLLALGGILILMGYWRRTASLWRHAYTANVAMMSAGFLLMGYQITGLIVSQ
;
A
#
# COMPACT_ATOMS: atom_id res chain seq x y z
N MET A 1 23.15 50.22 30.92
CA MET A 1 21.83 49.59 30.66
C MET A 1 22.09 48.14 30.33
N ASN A 2 21.95 47.26 31.32
CA ASN A 2 22.26 45.83 31.23
C ASN A 2 21.05 45.09 30.64
N SER A 3 21.16 44.58 29.42
CA SER A 3 20.21 43.63 28.86
C SER A 3 20.57 42.22 29.33
N LEU A 4 19.66 41.60 30.07
CA LEU A 4 19.78 40.24 30.62
C LEU A 4 19.88 39.18 29.49
N PRO A 5 20.64 38.09 29.69
CA PRO A 5 20.72 37.01 28.72
C PRO A 5 19.46 36.16 28.78
N MET A 6 18.84 35.92 27.63
CA MET A 6 17.76 34.95 27.45
C MET A 6 18.26 33.55 27.84
N SER A 7 17.66 32.98 28.89
CA SER A 7 17.88 31.61 29.35
C SER A 7 17.71 30.58 28.22
N GLY A 8 18.69 29.70 28.05
CA GLY A 8 18.71 28.63 27.05
C GLY A 8 17.61 27.55 27.22
N ALA A 9 16.90 27.54 28.34
CA ALA A 9 15.83 26.57 28.61
C ALA A 9 14.54 26.87 27.82
N THR A 10 14.21 28.14 27.59
CA THR A 10 12.98 28.55 26.88
C THR A 10 13.07 28.32 25.37
N ALA A 11 14.27 28.36 24.79
CA ALA A 11 14.50 28.05 23.38
C ALA A 11 14.37 26.55 23.05
N LEU A 12 14.74 25.68 24.00
CA LEU A 12 14.61 24.22 23.85
C LEU A 12 13.12 23.78 23.91
N ILE A 13 12.34 24.40 24.81
CA ILE A 13 10.91 24.10 24.95
C ILE A 13 10.08 24.63 23.77
N ALA A 14 10.49 25.75 23.16
CA ALA A 14 9.82 26.32 21.98
C ALA A 14 9.99 25.46 20.70
N ARG A 15 11.10 24.72 20.57
CA ARG A 15 11.34 23.82 19.42
C ARG A 15 10.56 22.51 19.49
N LEU A 16 10.05 22.12 20.66
CA LEU A 16 9.23 20.92 20.88
C LEU A 16 7.71 21.15 20.66
N ARG A 17 7.27 22.36 20.28
CA ARG A 17 5.84 22.70 20.10
C ARG A 17 5.39 22.79 18.64
N ARG A 18 5.61 21.74 17.86
CA ARG A 18 4.71 21.41 16.75
C ARG A 18 4.28 19.97 16.92
N PRO A 19 3.10 19.70 17.50
CA PRO A 19 2.74 18.35 17.82
C PRO A 19 2.44 17.65 16.50
N LEU A 20 3.27 16.67 16.15
CA LEU A 20 3.00 15.63 15.16
C LEU A 20 1.58 15.05 15.32
N PHE A 21 1.04 15.17 16.54
CA PHE A 21 -0.29 14.78 16.95
C PHE A 21 -1.40 15.37 16.09
N LEU A 22 -1.37 16.66 15.73
CA LEU A 22 -2.45 17.28 14.95
C LEU A 22 -2.60 16.73 13.53
N PRO A 23 -1.53 16.61 12.71
CA PRO A 23 -1.63 16.00 11.39
C PRO A 23 -1.86 14.47 11.45
N LEU A 24 -1.29 13.75 12.43
CA LEU A 24 -1.55 12.32 12.63
C LEU A 24 -3.00 12.06 13.06
N LEU A 25 -3.53 12.88 13.97
CA LEU A 25 -4.91 12.83 14.42
C LEU A 25 -5.85 13.25 13.29
N ALA A 26 -5.52 14.27 12.52
CA ALA A 26 -6.31 14.67 11.35
C ALA A 26 -6.34 13.58 10.27
N PHE A 27 -5.21 12.91 10.02
CA PHE A 27 -5.14 11.77 9.11
C PHE A 27 -5.91 10.55 9.65
N ALA A 28 -5.76 10.23 10.94
CA ALA A 28 -6.49 9.15 11.59
C ALA A 28 -8.02 9.41 11.64
N LEU A 29 -8.43 10.65 11.90
CA LEU A 29 -9.83 11.08 11.85
C LEU A 29 -10.37 11.09 10.41
N LEU A 30 -9.57 11.50 9.43
CA LEU A 30 -9.95 11.43 8.01
C LEU A 30 -10.18 9.97 7.59
N MET A 31 -9.32 9.05 8.02
CA MET A 31 -9.48 7.62 7.80
C MET A 31 -10.67 7.03 8.56
N ALA A 32 -11.01 7.58 9.74
CA ALA A 32 -12.14 7.12 10.55
C ALA A 32 -13.51 7.66 10.10
N VAL A 33 -13.56 8.72 9.28
CA VAL A 33 -14.80 9.40 8.84
C VAL A 33 -15.21 9.02 7.41
N MET A 34 -14.45 8.17 6.71
CA MET A 34 -14.88 7.59 5.44
C MET A 34 -15.98 6.54 5.70
N PRO A 35 -17.25 6.79 5.31
CA PRO A 35 -18.31 5.84 5.52
C PRO A 35 -18.24 4.73 4.48
N GLU A 36 -18.45 3.50 4.95
CA GLU A 36 -18.65 2.25 4.19
C GLU A 36 -17.41 1.67 3.49
N ALA A 37 -17.00 0.47 3.97
CA ALA A 37 -16.11 -0.50 3.33
C ALA A 37 -14.61 -0.13 3.17
N LEU A 38 -13.77 -0.49 4.16
CA LEU A 38 -12.30 -0.49 4.00
C LEU A 38 -11.63 -1.81 4.43
N ALA A 39 -12.18 -2.92 3.94
CA ALA A 39 -11.37 -3.88 3.19
C ALA A 39 -11.57 -3.50 1.72
N HIS A 40 -10.52 -3.23 0.95
CA HIS A 40 -10.65 -2.78 -0.43
C HIS A 40 -11.19 -3.92 -1.33
N GLY A 41 -12.51 -4.10 -1.31
CA GLY A 41 -13.24 -4.99 -2.20
C GLY A 41 -13.73 -4.23 -3.44
N VAL A 42 -13.98 -5.00 -4.50
CA VAL A 42 -14.65 -4.50 -5.72
C VAL A 42 -16.04 -3.94 -5.34
N PRO A 43 -16.40 -2.71 -5.79
CA PRO A 43 -17.72 -2.11 -5.52
C PRO A 43 -18.87 -3.06 -5.86
N GLU A 44 -19.98 -3.03 -5.11
CA GLU A 44 -21.09 -3.98 -5.28
C GLU A 44 -21.64 -4.04 -6.73
N GLY A 45 -21.69 -2.91 -7.43
CA GLY A 45 -22.10 -2.87 -8.84
C GLY A 45 -21.14 -3.59 -9.80
N ASP A 46 -19.85 -3.60 -9.50
CA ASP A 46 -18.85 -4.33 -10.29
C ASP A 46 -18.92 -5.85 -9.98
N LYS A 47 -19.33 -6.25 -8.77
CA LYS A 47 -19.53 -7.67 -8.42
C LYS A 47 -20.67 -8.30 -9.21
N GLY A 48 -21.83 -7.63 -9.28
CA GLY A 48 -22.97 -8.13 -10.07
C GLY A 48 -22.63 -8.28 -11.55
N PHE A 49 -21.89 -7.31 -12.11
CA PHE A 49 -21.38 -7.40 -13.47
C PHE A 49 -20.48 -8.63 -13.68
N ILE A 50 -19.56 -8.93 -12.75
CA ILE A 50 -18.67 -10.09 -12.84
C ILE A 50 -19.46 -11.41 -12.79
N GLN A 51 -20.44 -11.52 -11.89
CA GLN A 51 -21.23 -12.74 -11.69
C GLN A 51 -22.14 -13.05 -12.88
N GLU A 52 -22.70 -12.03 -13.53
CA GLU A 52 -23.57 -12.20 -14.69
C GLU A 52 -22.82 -12.37 -16.01
N SER A 53 -21.50 -12.20 -16.01
CA SER A 53 -20.70 -12.21 -17.22
C SER A 53 -20.05 -13.57 -17.51
N THR A 54 -20.23 -14.06 -18.74
CA THR A 54 -19.65 -15.31 -19.22
C THR A 54 -18.74 -15.08 -20.43
N GLY A 55 -17.65 -15.84 -20.52
CA GLY A 55 -16.72 -15.80 -21.65
C GLY A 55 -15.62 -14.76 -21.51
N VAL A 56 -14.92 -14.50 -22.62
CA VAL A 56 -13.74 -13.62 -22.63
C VAL A 56 -14.16 -12.15 -22.70
N MET A 57 -13.85 -11.39 -21.65
CA MET A 57 -14.17 -9.98 -21.50
C MET A 57 -12.94 -9.15 -21.13
N LEU A 58 -12.09 -8.88 -22.11
CA LEU A 58 -10.79 -8.24 -21.86
C LEU A 58 -10.93 -6.81 -21.30
N MET A 59 -11.72 -5.95 -21.94
CA MET A 59 -11.80 -4.54 -21.55
C MET A 59 -12.38 -4.30 -20.15
N PRO A 60 -13.48 -4.96 -19.74
CA PRO A 60 -13.99 -4.82 -18.38
C PRO A 60 -12.96 -5.27 -17.34
N PHE A 61 -12.28 -6.39 -17.55
CA PHE A 61 -11.28 -6.88 -16.59
C PHE A 61 -10.04 -5.98 -16.52
N ILE A 62 -9.57 -5.43 -17.65
CA ILE A 62 -8.52 -4.39 -17.64
C ILE A 62 -8.95 -3.19 -16.81
N TYR A 63 -10.17 -2.69 -17.01
CA TYR A 63 -10.69 -1.55 -16.26
C TYR A 63 -10.80 -1.87 -14.76
N MET A 64 -11.34 -3.03 -14.40
CA MET A 64 -11.47 -3.47 -13.01
C MET A 64 -10.10 -3.61 -12.34
N GLY A 65 -9.11 -4.19 -13.03
CA GLY A 65 -7.73 -4.28 -12.53
C GLY A 65 -7.09 -2.91 -12.29
N ALA A 66 -7.26 -1.99 -13.23
CA ALA A 66 -6.75 -0.62 -13.09
C ALA A 66 -7.43 0.13 -11.94
N LYS A 67 -8.76 0.00 -11.83
CA LYS A 67 -9.55 0.59 -10.76
C LYS A 67 -9.12 0.05 -9.40
N HIS A 68 -9.00 -1.27 -9.24
CA HIS A 68 -8.51 -1.92 -8.04
C HIS A 68 -7.15 -1.35 -7.59
N MET A 69 -6.19 -1.26 -8.51
CA MET A 69 -4.86 -0.72 -8.19
C MET A 69 -4.89 0.77 -7.78
N ILE A 70 -5.72 1.59 -8.43
CA ILE A 70 -5.81 3.04 -8.14
C ILE A 70 -6.58 3.32 -6.84
N THR A 71 -7.57 2.48 -6.51
CA THR A 71 -8.42 2.68 -5.33
C THR A 71 -7.92 1.92 -4.09
N GLY A 72 -6.98 0.99 -4.26
CA GLY A 72 -6.28 0.31 -3.17
C GLY A 72 -5.29 1.23 -2.45
N TYR A 73 -5.74 1.84 -1.34
CA TYR A 73 -4.89 2.74 -0.54
C TYR A 73 -3.65 2.06 0.04
N ASP A 74 -3.74 0.77 0.35
CA ASP A 74 -2.64 -0.09 0.78
C ASP A 74 -1.51 -0.16 -0.26
N HIS A 75 -1.86 -0.41 -1.53
CA HIS A 75 -0.93 -0.46 -2.65
C HIS A 75 -0.30 0.90 -2.90
N LEU A 76 -1.09 1.98 -2.84
CA LEU A 76 -0.59 3.34 -2.98
C LEU A 76 0.36 3.74 -1.85
N LEU A 77 0.06 3.36 -0.61
CA LEU A 77 0.92 3.61 0.56
C LEU A 77 2.24 2.83 0.45
N PHE A 78 2.19 1.56 0.05
CA PHE A 78 3.40 0.77 -0.19
C PHE A 78 4.26 1.37 -1.31
N LEU A 79 3.65 1.69 -2.46
CA LEU A 79 4.33 2.32 -3.59
C LEU A 79 4.94 3.66 -3.21
N PHE A 80 4.21 4.49 -2.46
CA PHE A 80 4.73 5.74 -1.90
C PHE A 80 5.96 5.50 -1.01
N GLY A 81 5.90 4.51 -0.11
CA GLY A 81 7.01 4.11 0.75
C GLY A 81 8.25 3.68 -0.04
N VAL A 82 8.08 2.87 -1.09
CA VAL A 82 9.16 2.46 -2.00
C VAL A 82 9.78 3.65 -2.72
N ILE A 83 8.96 4.56 -3.24
CA ILE A 83 9.45 5.71 -4.01
C ILE A 83 10.10 6.77 -3.11
N PHE A 84 9.72 6.84 -1.82
CA PHE A 84 10.09 7.94 -0.92
C PHE A 84 11.59 8.28 -0.96
N PHE A 85 12.45 7.27 -0.89
CA PHE A 85 13.92 7.41 -0.93
C PHE A 85 14.58 6.96 -2.23
N LEU A 86 13.84 6.40 -3.20
CA LEU A 86 14.40 6.04 -4.49
C LEU A 86 14.42 7.25 -5.43
N TYR A 87 15.63 7.64 -5.85
CA TYR A 87 15.86 8.80 -6.72
C TYR A 87 15.99 8.43 -8.20
N ARG A 88 16.37 7.19 -8.51
CA ARG A 88 16.59 6.75 -9.89
C ARG A 88 15.37 5.97 -10.39
N LEU A 89 14.83 6.39 -11.52
CA LEU A 89 13.69 5.73 -12.17
C LEU A 89 13.97 4.24 -12.46
N LYS A 90 15.23 3.88 -12.75
CA LYS A 90 15.65 2.49 -12.94
C LYS A 90 15.45 1.63 -11.68
N ASP A 91 15.76 2.19 -10.51
CA ASP A 91 15.60 1.47 -9.25
C ASP A 91 14.11 1.30 -8.95
N VAL A 92 13.31 2.36 -9.10
CA VAL A 92 11.86 2.30 -8.91
C VAL A 92 11.21 1.26 -9.82
N GLY A 93 11.58 1.25 -11.11
CA GLY A 93 11.10 0.25 -12.06
C GLY A 93 11.41 -1.18 -11.61
N LEU A 94 12.61 -1.45 -11.10
CA LEU A 94 12.99 -2.77 -10.59
C LEU A 94 12.07 -3.23 -9.45
N TYR A 95 11.80 -2.37 -8.45
CA TYR A 95 10.93 -2.73 -7.31
C TYR A 95 9.49 -2.98 -7.76
N VAL A 96 8.97 -2.12 -8.64
CA VAL A 96 7.63 -2.25 -9.22
C VAL A 96 7.50 -3.55 -10.00
N THR A 97 8.50 -3.90 -10.82
CA THR A 97 8.53 -5.18 -11.54
C THR A 97 8.63 -6.37 -10.59
N LEU A 98 9.50 -6.33 -9.57
CA LEU A 98 9.61 -7.43 -8.60
C LEU A 98 8.30 -7.70 -7.88
N PHE A 99 7.62 -6.63 -7.46
CA PHE A 99 6.31 -6.73 -6.84
C PHE A 99 5.27 -7.31 -7.82
N ALA A 100 5.17 -6.76 -9.03
CA ALA A 100 4.22 -7.19 -10.05
C ALA A 100 4.42 -8.66 -10.45
N VAL A 101 5.68 -9.11 -10.57
CA VAL A 101 6.02 -10.50 -10.86
C VAL A 101 5.56 -11.41 -9.71
N GLY A 102 5.93 -11.12 -8.46
CA GLY A 102 5.49 -11.92 -7.31
C GLY A 102 3.96 -11.97 -7.18
N HIS A 103 3.31 -10.82 -7.33
CA HIS A 103 1.86 -10.69 -7.30
C HIS A 103 1.18 -11.53 -8.38
N SER A 104 1.62 -11.42 -9.63
CA SER A 104 1.03 -12.15 -10.75
C SER A 104 1.18 -13.67 -10.60
N ILE A 105 2.34 -14.13 -10.12
CA ILE A 105 2.60 -15.58 -9.91
C ILE A 105 1.59 -16.16 -8.93
N THR A 106 1.43 -15.53 -7.77
CA THR A 106 0.57 -16.05 -6.69
C THR A 106 -0.90 -15.82 -6.94
N LEU A 107 -1.26 -14.76 -7.66
CA LEU A 107 -2.62 -14.56 -8.15
C LEU A 107 -3.05 -15.71 -9.06
N LEU A 108 -2.29 -15.97 -10.13
CA LEU A 108 -2.63 -17.05 -11.06
C LEU A 108 -2.62 -18.39 -10.36
N PHE A 109 -1.58 -18.65 -9.55
CA PHE A 109 -1.46 -19.91 -8.84
C PHE A 109 -2.60 -20.13 -7.83
N GLY A 110 -2.95 -19.11 -7.04
CA GLY A 110 -4.02 -19.17 -6.06
C GLY A 110 -5.37 -19.45 -6.70
N VAL A 111 -5.70 -18.73 -7.78
CA VAL A 111 -6.95 -18.95 -8.53
C VAL A 111 -6.98 -20.33 -9.18
N LEU A 112 -5.94 -20.72 -9.91
CA LEU A 112 -5.91 -22.00 -10.65
C LEU A 112 -5.85 -23.23 -9.73
N SER A 113 -5.24 -23.10 -8.55
CA SER A 113 -5.15 -24.20 -7.58
C SER A 113 -6.29 -24.19 -6.56
N ASN A 114 -7.24 -23.26 -6.70
CA ASN A 114 -8.38 -23.07 -5.79
C ASN A 114 -7.94 -22.96 -4.31
N ILE A 115 -6.82 -22.27 -4.07
CA ILE A 115 -6.34 -21.99 -2.71
C ILE A 115 -7.06 -20.74 -2.22
N SER A 116 -7.90 -20.91 -1.19
CA SER A 116 -8.56 -19.80 -0.49
C SER A 116 -7.92 -19.62 0.89
N ILE A 117 -7.50 -18.39 1.19
CA ILE A 117 -7.01 -17.99 2.50
C ILE A 117 -7.98 -16.92 3.02
N SER A 118 -8.12 -16.74 4.34
CA SER A 118 -8.95 -15.65 4.86
C SER A 118 -8.46 -14.29 4.31
N SER A 119 -9.35 -13.53 3.67
CA SER A 119 -9.02 -12.21 3.14
C SER A 119 -8.58 -11.24 4.26
N TYR A 120 -9.14 -11.36 5.46
CA TYR A 120 -8.68 -10.61 6.63
C TYR A 120 -7.21 -10.91 6.98
N VAL A 121 -6.77 -12.17 6.89
CA VAL A 121 -5.38 -12.55 7.19
C VAL A 121 -4.43 -11.94 6.17
N ILE A 122 -4.78 -12.03 4.88
CA ILE A 122 -3.93 -11.46 3.83
C ILE A 122 -3.89 -9.93 3.93
N ASP A 123 -5.04 -9.26 4.08
CA ASP A 123 -5.11 -7.80 4.19
C ASP A 123 -4.34 -7.29 5.43
N ALA A 124 -4.30 -8.07 6.52
CA ALA A 124 -3.46 -7.77 7.67
C ALA A 124 -1.95 -7.85 7.34
N ILE A 125 -1.53 -8.87 6.61
CA ILE A 125 -0.15 -9.04 6.12
C ILE A 125 0.24 -7.90 5.17
N ILE A 126 -0.71 -7.45 4.34
CA ILE A 126 -0.55 -6.29 3.45
C ILE A 126 -0.31 -5.02 4.29
N GLY A 127 -1.12 -4.76 5.30
CA GLY A 127 -0.91 -3.66 6.24
C GLY A 127 0.46 -3.74 6.94
N PHE A 128 0.87 -4.95 7.33
CA PHE A 128 2.21 -5.20 7.89
C PHE A 128 3.33 -4.88 6.90
N SER A 129 3.17 -5.13 5.61
CA SER A 129 4.17 -4.78 4.59
C SER A 129 4.44 -3.27 4.52
N VAL A 130 3.41 -2.44 4.74
CA VAL A 130 3.53 -0.98 4.81
C VAL A 130 4.32 -0.56 6.05
N VAL A 131 4.04 -1.18 7.21
CA VAL A 131 4.81 -0.97 8.45
C VAL A 131 6.27 -1.34 8.24
N TYR A 132 6.53 -2.52 7.68
CA TYR A 132 7.87 -2.99 7.37
C TYR A 132 8.61 -1.97 6.48
N LYS A 133 7.95 -1.48 5.42
CA LYS A 133 8.59 -0.55 4.50
C LYS A 133 8.89 0.80 5.16
N ALA A 134 8.02 1.27 6.05
CA ALA A 134 8.28 2.48 6.83
C ALA A 134 9.49 2.32 7.77
N LEU A 135 9.63 1.16 8.42
CA LEU A 135 10.77 0.84 9.29
C LEU A 135 12.08 0.74 8.50
N ASP A 136 12.04 0.08 7.34
CA ASP A 136 13.14 -0.01 6.39
C ASP A 136 13.63 1.39 5.98
N ASN A 137 12.70 2.26 5.58
CA ASN A 137 12.95 3.65 5.22
C ASN A 137 13.54 4.49 6.35
N LEU A 138 13.23 4.18 7.61
CA LEU A 138 13.79 4.85 8.79
C LEU A 138 15.15 4.29 9.23
N GLY A 139 15.65 3.25 8.56
CA GLY A 139 16.89 2.57 8.95
C GLY A 139 16.76 1.82 10.28
N ALA A 140 15.54 1.44 10.67
CA ALA A 140 15.27 0.83 11.96
C ALA A 140 15.97 -0.53 12.10
N PHE A 141 15.95 -1.36 11.05
CA PHE A 141 16.55 -2.70 11.08
C PHE A 141 18.06 -2.65 11.37
N GLN A 142 18.80 -1.81 10.65
CA GLN A 142 20.23 -1.62 10.92
C GLN A 142 20.50 -1.12 12.34
N ARG A 143 19.65 -0.22 12.87
CA ARG A 143 19.85 0.36 14.21
C ARG A 143 19.48 -0.59 15.35
N TRP A 144 18.46 -1.43 15.15
CA TRP A 144 17.95 -2.35 16.18
C TRP A 144 18.69 -3.69 16.16
N PHE A 145 19.06 -4.19 14.99
CA PHE A 145 19.59 -5.54 14.81
C PHE A 145 20.99 -5.58 14.17
N GLY A 146 21.56 -4.44 13.76
CA GLY A 146 22.86 -4.39 13.10
C GLY A 146 22.87 -4.95 11.67
N TYR A 147 21.69 -5.25 11.11
CA TYR A 147 21.51 -5.88 9.81
C TYR A 147 20.39 -5.18 9.02
N GLN A 148 20.63 -4.94 7.74
CA GLN A 148 19.63 -4.44 6.80
C GLN A 148 19.16 -5.58 5.90
N PRO A 149 17.86 -5.96 5.96
CA PRO A 149 17.30 -6.94 5.04
C PRO A 149 17.42 -6.51 3.57
N ASP A 150 17.51 -7.48 2.67
CA ASP A 150 17.44 -7.20 1.23
C ASP A 150 16.04 -6.69 0.84
N THR A 151 15.97 -5.42 0.51
CA THR A 151 14.73 -4.73 0.14
C THR A 151 14.10 -5.27 -1.13
N ARG A 152 14.90 -5.80 -2.06
CA ARG A 152 14.41 -6.40 -3.32
C ARG A 152 13.71 -7.72 -3.03
N LEU A 153 14.35 -8.55 -2.20
CA LEU A 153 13.76 -9.81 -1.75
C LEU A 153 12.48 -9.58 -0.95
N ALA A 154 12.50 -8.61 -0.01
CA ALA A 154 11.31 -8.24 0.75
C ALA A 154 10.16 -7.79 -0.18
N THR A 155 10.46 -6.99 -1.20
CA THR A 155 9.45 -6.52 -2.17
C THR A 155 8.86 -7.66 -2.99
N LEU A 156 9.68 -8.62 -3.43
CA LEU A 156 9.20 -9.83 -4.11
C LEU A 156 8.30 -10.66 -3.18
N ILE A 157 8.71 -10.88 -1.93
CA ILE A 157 7.93 -11.62 -0.92
C ILE A 157 6.59 -10.94 -0.67
N PHE A 158 6.58 -9.62 -0.50
CA PHE A 158 5.32 -8.89 -0.35
C PHE A 158 4.45 -8.98 -1.61
N GLY A 159 5.03 -8.93 -2.81
CA GLY A 159 4.29 -9.19 -4.05
C GLY A 159 3.61 -10.56 -4.01
N LEU A 160 4.34 -11.62 -3.65
CA LEU A 160 3.80 -12.97 -3.50
C LEU A 160 2.64 -13.04 -2.48
N LEU A 161 2.77 -12.37 -1.33
CA LEU A 161 1.71 -12.37 -0.32
C LEU A 161 0.47 -11.58 -0.78
N HIS A 162 0.67 -10.46 -1.46
CA HIS A 162 -0.43 -9.66 -2.01
C HIS A 162 -1.23 -10.40 -3.08
N GLY A 163 -0.57 -11.16 -3.95
CA GLY A 163 -1.27 -11.88 -5.03
C GLY A 163 -2.28 -12.91 -4.52
N PHE A 164 -2.01 -13.54 -3.37
CA PHE A 164 -2.98 -14.41 -2.70
C PHE A 164 -4.23 -13.67 -2.19
N GLY A 165 -4.09 -12.40 -1.79
CA GLY A 165 -5.21 -11.59 -1.30
C GLY A 165 -6.23 -11.36 -2.40
N LEU A 166 -5.75 -10.93 -3.57
CA LEU A 166 -6.59 -10.75 -4.74
C LEU A 166 -7.12 -12.08 -5.29
N ALA A 167 -6.34 -13.17 -5.26
CA ALA A 167 -6.83 -14.50 -5.64
C ALA A 167 -8.05 -14.92 -4.79
N THR A 168 -7.97 -14.71 -3.47
CA THR A 168 -9.08 -14.97 -2.54
C THR A 168 -10.31 -14.14 -2.92
N LYS A 169 -10.14 -12.83 -3.18
CA LYS A 169 -11.24 -11.95 -3.58
C LYS A 169 -11.88 -12.35 -4.90
N ILE A 170 -11.08 -12.77 -5.88
CA ILE A 170 -11.57 -13.26 -7.16
C ILE A 170 -12.40 -14.55 -6.98
N GLN A 171 -11.95 -15.46 -6.11
CA GLN A 171 -12.72 -16.66 -5.78
C GLN A 171 -14.04 -16.32 -5.07
N GLU A 172 -14.05 -15.31 -4.20
CA GLU A 172 -15.28 -14.78 -3.56
C GLU A 172 -16.28 -14.20 -4.58
N PHE A 173 -15.86 -13.84 -5.80
CA PHE A 173 -16.73 -13.29 -6.86
C PHE A 173 -17.38 -14.36 -7.74
N GLU A 174 -17.07 -15.65 -7.56
CA GLU A 174 -17.66 -16.76 -8.32
C GLU A 174 -17.61 -16.54 -9.84
N ILE A 175 -16.47 -16.06 -10.35
CA ILE A 175 -16.31 -15.76 -11.78
C ILE A 175 -16.53 -17.02 -12.62
N SER A 176 -17.26 -16.88 -13.73
CA SER A 176 -17.46 -17.97 -14.69
C SER A 176 -16.13 -18.62 -15.09
N PRO A 177 -16.04 -19.96 -15.08
CA PRO A 177 -14.86 -20.67 -15.59
C PRO A 177 -14.61 -20.38 -17.08
N ASP A 178 -15.65 -20.03 -17.83
CA ASP A 178 -15.55 -19.69 -19.24
C ASP A 178 -14.84 -18.35 -19.44
N GLY A 179 -13.69 -18.37 -20.10
CA GLY A 179 -12.84 -17.19 -20.31
C GLY A 179 -11.98 -16.79 -19.10
N LEU A 180 -12.01 -17.54 -17.99
CA LEU A 180 -11.34 -17.20 -16.72
C LEU A 180 -9.88 -16.78 -16.91
N ILE A 181 -9.05 -17.61 -17.55
CA ILE A 181 -7.61 -17.34 -17.71
C ILE A 181 -7.38 -16.04 -18.50
N ALA A 182 -8.12 -15.83 -19.59
CA ALA A 182 -7.99 -14.62 -20.40
C ALA A 182 -8.41 -13.38 -19.60
N ASN A 183 -9.47 -13.48 -18.81
CA ASN A 183 -9.97 -12.42 -17.95
C ASN A 183 -9.00 -12.10 -16.80
N LEU A 184 -8.34 -13.10 -16.21
CA LEU A 184 -7.29 -12.90 -15.19
C LEU A 184 -6.05 -12.21 -15.77
N ILE A 185 -5.62 -12.61 -16.98
CA ILE A 185 -4.52 -11.94 -17.67
C ILE A 185 -4.90 -10.48 -17.96
N ALA A 186 -6.11 -10.24 -18.47
CA ALA A 186 -6.63 -8.90 -18.72
C ALA A 186 -6.68 -8.06 -17.43
N PHE A 187 -7.10 -8.65 -16.31
CA PHE A 187 -7.08 -8.02 -15.01
C PHE A 187 -5.66 -7.60 -14.59
N ASN A 188 -4.69 -8.50 -14.70
CA ASN A 188 -3.29 -8.20 -14.36
C ASN A 188 -2.71 -7.08 -15.24
N VAL A 189 -3.04 -7.06 -16.53
CA VAL A 189 -2.67 -5.95 -17.42
C VAL A 189 -3.29 -4.63 -16.92
N GLY A 190 -4.56 -4.67 -16.49
CA GLY A 190 -5.22 -3.56 -15.81
C GLY A 190 -4.46 -3.08 -14.57
N VAL A 191 -4.09 -3.99 -13.67
CA VAL A 191 -3.33 -3.69 -12.45
C VAL A 191 -2.00 -3.03 -12.80
N GLU A 192 -1.27 -3.56 -13.79
CA GLU A 192 0.01 -2.98 -14.22
C GLU A 192 -0.17 -1.57 -14.79
N ILE A 193 -1.20 -1.32 -15.61
CA ILE A 193 -1.56 0.01 -16.10
C ILE A 193 -1.86 0.96 -14.93
N GLY A 194 -2.71 0.54 -13.99
CA GLY A 194 -3.04 1.33 -12.80
C GLY A 194 -1.81 1.65 -11.96
N GLN A 195 -0.90 0.68 -11.82
CA GLN A 195 0.35 0.84 -11.07
C GLN A 195 1.30 1.83 -11.74
N LEU A 196 1.44 1.78 -13.07
CA LEU A 196 2.25 2.74 -13.83
C LEU A 196 1.67 4.16 -13.75
N LEU A 197 0.35 4.31 -13.81
CA LEU A 197 -0.32 5.60 -13.64
C LEU A 197 -0.12 6.17 -12.23
N ALA A 198 -0.36 5.36 -11.19
CA ALA A 198 -0.14 5.74 -9.81
C ALA A 198 1.33 6.12 -9.54
N LEU A 199 2.26 5.30 -10.05
CA LEU A 199 3.70 5.56 -10.00
C LEU A 199 4.04 6.90 -10.65
N GLY A 200 3.53 7.16 -11.86
CA GLY A 200 3.73 8.43 -12.56
C GLY A 200 3.24 9.62 -11.75
N GLY A 201 2.03 9.54 -11.20
CA GLY A 201 1.45 10.58 -10.34
C GLY A 201 2.27 10.84 -9.08
N ILE A 202 2.64 9.78 -8.35
CA ILE A 202 3.46 9.88 -7.13
C ILE A 202 4.83 10.46 -7.44
N LEU A 203 5.49 10.04 -8.53
CA LEU A 203 6.79 10.57 -8.94
C LEU A 203 6.73 12.06 -9.30
N ILE A 204 5.67 12.51 -9.97
CA ILE A 204 5.48 13.93 -10.28
C ILE A 204 5.33 14.73 -8.99
N LEU A 205 4.44 14.32 -8.08
CA LEU A 205 4.22 14.95 -6.77
C LEU A 205 5.52 15.00 -5.94
N MET A 206 6.19 13.86 -5.81
CA MET A 206 7.47 13.75 -5.09
C MET A 206 8.56 14.59 -5.78
N GLY A 207 8.57 14.66 -7.11
CA GLY A 207 9.50 15.48 -7.88
C GLY A 207 9.38 16.96 -7.54
N TYR A 208 8.15 17.48 -7.43
CA TYR A 208 7.91 18.85 -6.96
C TYR A 208 8.29 19.02 -5.49
N TRP A 209 7.89 18.10 -4.62
CA TRP A 209 8.18 18.19 -3.19
C TRP A 209 9.68 18.13 -2.87
N ARG A 210 10.43 17.30 -3.60
CA ARG A 210 11.89 17.16 -3.50
C ARG A 210 12.66 18.45 -3.81
N ARG A 211 12.07 19.38 -4.57
CA ARG A 211 12.67 20.71 -4.85
C ARG A 211 12.59 21.65 -3.65
N THR A 212 11.89 21.28 -2.59
CA THR A 212 11.73 22.12 -1.40
C THR A 212 12.63 21.62 -0.26
N ALA A 213 13.27 22.52 0.48
CA ALA A 213 14.04 22.21 1.70
C ALA A 213 13.18 21.66 2.87
N SER A 214 11.89 21.39 2.62
CA SER A 214 10.96 20.78 3.57
C SER A 214 11.00 19.25 3.54
N LEU A 215 11.45 18.61 2.45
CA LEU A 215 11.44 17.15 2.31
C LEU A 215 12.17 16.46 3.46
N TRP A 216 13.43 16.81 3.69
CA TRP A 216 14.25 16.23 4.76
C TRP A 216 13.69 16.49 6.16
N ARG A 217 12.97 17.60 6.35
CA ARG A 217 12.31 17.93 7.62
C ARG A 217 11.04 17.10 7.86
N HIS A 218 10.34 16.70 6.81
CA HIS A 218 9.08 15.94 6.92
C HIS A 218 9.26 14.45 6.59
N ALA A 219 10.43 14.02 6.13
CA ALA A 219 10.73 12.63 5.79
C ALA A 219 10.47 11.67 6.95
N TYR A 220 10.94 12.03 8.14
CA TYR A 220 10.67 11.25 9.34
C TYR A 220 9.16 11.19 9.64
N THR A 221 8.49 12.35 9.66
CA THR A 221 7.05 12.45 9.92
C THR A 221 6.20 11.65 8.92
N ALA A 222 6.55 11.69 7.64
CA ALA A 222 5.86 10.97 6.59
C ALA A 222 5.97 9.45 6.77
N ASN A 223 7.16 8.94 7.09
CA ASN A 223 7.35 7.51 7.37
C ASN A 223 6.66 7.08 8.66
N VAL A 224 6.65 7.92 9.71
CA VAL A 224 5.87 7.64 10.92
C VAL A 224 4.37 7.60 10.63
N ALA A 225 3.85 8.53 9.82
CA ALA A 225 2.44 8.51 9.41
C ALA A 225 2.09 7.27 8.59
N MET A 226 2.95 6.90 7.64
CA MET A 226 2.81 5.67 6.84
C MET A 226 2.83 4.41 7.72
N MET A 227 3.74 4.36 8.70
CA MET A 227 3.82 3.27 9.67
C MET A 227 2.55 3.18 10.51
N SER A 228 2.06 4.30 11.03
CA SER A 228 0.80 4.35 11.78
C SER A 228 -0.38 3.90 10.93
N ALA A 229 -0.46 4.31 9.66
CA ALA A 229 -1.47 3.85 8.72
C ALA A 229 -1.42 2.33 8.52
N GLY A 230 -0.22 1.77 8.32
CA GLY A 230 -0.02 0.33 8.20
C GLY A 230 -0.48 -0.45 9.44
N PHE A 231 -0.16 0.03 10.64
CA PHE A 231 -0.65 -0.58 11.88
C PHE A 231 -2.17 -0.48 12.04
N LEU A 232 -2.78 0.65 11.67
CA LEU A 232 -4.23 0.81 11.70
C LEU A 232 -4.92 -0.16 10.75
N LEU A 233 -4.45 -0.27 9.51
CA LEU A 233 -4.96 -1.23 8.52
C LEU A 233 -4.82 -2.66 9.03
N MET A 234 -3.64 -3.05 9.52
CA MET A 234 -3.41 -4.38 10.08
C MET A 234 -4.33 -4.68 11.27
N GLY A 235 -4.45 -3.74 12.21
CA GLY A 235 -5.31 -3.89 13.39
C GLY A 235 -6.79 -3.99 13.04
N TYR A 236 -7.24 -3.22 12.04
CA TYR A 236 -8.62 -3.29 11.53
C TYR A 236 -8.93 -4.69 10.98
N GLN A 237 -8.03 -5.25 10.18
CA GLN A 237 -8.22 -6.57 9.55
C GLN A 237 -8.15 -7.70 10.57
N ILE A 238 -7.23 -7.65 11.54
CA ILE A 238 -7.17 -8.62 12.64
C ILE A 238 -8.45 -8.55 13.49
N THR A 239 -8.95 -7.35 13.77
CA THR A 239 -10.21 -7.17 14.50
C THR A 239 -11.38 -7.75 13.71
N GLY A 240 -11.45 -7.48 12.40
CA GLY A 240 -12.43 -8.07 11.49
C GLY A 240 -12.39 -9.60 11.51
N LEU A 241 -11.20 -10.20 11.50
CA LEU A 241 -11.03 -11.66 11.60
C LEU A 241 -11.55 -12.24 12.92
N ILE A 242 -11.37 -11.54 14.04
CA ILE A 242 -11.82 -12.00 15.36
C ILE A 242 -13.33 -11.87 15.51
N VAL A 243 -13.92 -10.79 15.00
CA VAL A 243 -15.35 -10.50 15.14
C VAL A 243 -16.21 -11.28 14.13
N SER A 244 -15.63 -11.70 13.00
CA SER A 244 -16.35 -12.47 11.97
C SER A 244 -16.36 -13.99 12.19
N GLN A 245 -15.70 -14.47 13.25
CA GLN A 245 -15.73 -15.88 13.70
C GLN A 245 -16.86 -16.11 14.71
#